data_AF-A0A9E2QCB0-F1
#
_entry.id   AF-A0A9E2QCB0-F1
#
_cell.length_a   1.000
_cell.length_b   1.000
_cell.length_c   1.000
_cell.angle_alpha   90.00
_cell.angle_beta   90.00
_cell.angle_gamma   90.00
#
_symmetry.space_group_name_H-M   'P 1'
#
loop_
_entity.id
_entity.type
_entity.pdbx_description
1 polymer ?
#
loop_
_entity_poly.entity_id
_entity_poly.type
_entity_poly.pdbx_seq_one_letter_code
_entity_poly.pdbx_strand_id
1 'polypeptide(L)'
;GDRQVLALFADARLEKVIGLVEPSGDPHGVAQCLLSDLTNLYLERPAETRACVLLWPDWWRPSVRIIDEVLKAIDGAPWLESVTLGECWAAVPPIEDTVLEIPELTLDSDGYFTQVGHARNRYQDYSGIALTDNPVLPSLERNLFISESKLWQDDGEARGLEYAEAVISTVDEELAKVGIPPIGSVTLAGEKAEVPFSVINGTSYDIKAVLSFSSNGLSFPEGDSLDVILEPKENLFEVPVEANKKGRVRFTVRLETDRIVLAELDIPVQTSRFNTFAIILVGGLLGLIALIQALKIASRRKVGKHKKHQLSEAN
;
A
#
# COMPACT_ATOMS: atom_id res chain seq x y z
N GLY A 1 -19.27 -11.97 -5.96
CA GLY A 1 -19.36 -12.61 -7.27
C GLY A 1 -18.82 -14.00 -7.10
N ASP A 2 -19.62 -15.02 -7.40
CA ASP A 2 -19.23 -16.41 -7.23
C ASP A 2 -18.01 -16.71 -8.09
N ARG A 3 -16.88 -17.02 -7.44
CA ARG A 3 -15.67 -17.46 -8.12
C ARG A 3 -15.87 -18.92 -8.47
N GLN A 4 -15.97 -19.22 -9.76
CA GLN A 4 -15.85 -20.59 -10.24
C GLN A 4 -14.37 -20.97 -10.25
N VAL A 5 -14.04 -22.08 -9.58
CA VAL A 5 -12.69 -22.64 -9.55
C VAL A 5 -12.78 -24.10 -9.98
N LEU A 6 -11.89 -24.48 -10.89
CA LEU A 6 -11.70 -25.87 -11.27
C LEU A 6 -10.55 -26.44 -10.45
N ALA A 7 -10.81 -27.53 -9.74
CA ALA A 7 -9.82 -28.17 -8.87
C ALA A 7 -9.76 -29.68 -9.15
N LEU A 8 -8.56 -30.24 -9.04
CA LEU A 8 -8.33 -31.68 -8.96
C LEU A 8 -7.85 -32.00 -7.55
N PHE A 9 -8.39 -33.07 -6.97
CA PHE A 9 -8.02 -33.51 -5.63
C PHE A 9 -7.24 -34.81 -5.72
N ALA A 10 -6.22 -34.92 -4.86
CA ALA A 10 -5.62 -36.21 -4.58
C ALA A 10 -6.65 -37.11 -3.90
N ASP A 11 -6.64 -38.40 -4.23
CA ASP A 11 -7.50 -39.35 -3.54
C ASP A 11 -6.97 -39.60 -2.11
N ALA A 12 -7.72 -39.17 -1.10
CA ALA A 12 -7.35 -39.31 0.31
C ALA A 12 -7.25 -40.77 0.79
N ARG A 13 -7.83 -41.74 0.06
CA ARG A 13 -7.67 -43.18 0.35
C ARG A 13 -6.30 -43.66 -0.10
N LEU A 14 -5.84 -43.22 -1.27
CA LEU A 14 -4.51 -43.55 -1.78
C LEU A 14 -3.40 -43.03 -0.87
N GLU A 15 -3.56 -41.83 -0.32
CA GLU A 15 -2.62 -41.28 0.67
C GLU A 15 -2.51 -42.17 1.92
N LYS A 16 -3.64 -42.69 2.43
CA LYS A 16 -3.64 -43.63 3.56
C LYS A 16 -2.95 -44.94 3.21
N VAL A 17 -3.18 -45.47 2.01
CA VAL A 17 -2.50 -46.70 1.55
C VAL A 17 -0.99 -46.48 1.52
N ILE A 18 -0.54 -45.34 0.97
CA ILE A 18 0.87 -44.96 0.96
C ILE A 18 1.46 -44.95 2.38
N GLY A 19 0.76 -44.35 3.36
CA GLY A 19 1.17 -44.36 4.77
C GLY A 19 1.32 -45.75 5.39
N LEU A 20 0.59 -46.75 4.89
CA LEU A 20 0.68 -48.13 5.38
C LEU A 20 1.82 -48.92 4.75
N VAL A 21 2.13 -48.66 3.48
CA VAL A 21 3.13 -49.42 2.72
C VAL A 21 4.53 -48.81 2.77
N GLU A 22 4.63 -47.50 3.06
CA GLU A 22 5.90 -46.77 3.16
C GLU A 22 6.94 -47.49 4.05
N PRO A 23 6.62 -47.97 5.26
CA PRO A 23 7.60 -48.58 6.15
C PRO A 23 8.17 -49.91 5.64
N SER A 24 7.47 -50.59 4.73
CA SER A 24 7.90 -51.89 4.21
C SER A 24 9.10 -51.79 3.26
N GLY A 25 9.22 -50.67 2.54
CA GLY A 25 10.22 -50.47 1.50
C GLY A 25 10.15 -51.48 0.33
N ASP A 26 9.09 -52.30 0.24
CA ASP A 26 8.94 -53.34 -0.78
C ASP A 26 8.30 -52.79 -2.06
N PRO A 27 9.03 -52.70 -3.19
CA PRO A 27 8.50 -52.17 -4.45
C PRO A 27 7.27 -52.92 -4.96
N HIS A 28 7.25 -54.25 -4.85
CA HIS A 28 6.14 -55.04 -5.37
C HIS A 28 4.90 -54.89 -4.50
N GLY A 29 5.07 -54.92 -3.18
CA GLY A 29 3.99 -54.67 -2.22
C GLY A 29 3.34 -53.30 -2.41
N VAL A 30 4.14 -52.24 -2.56
CA VAL A 30 3.64 -50.87 -2.82
C VAL A 30 2.82 -50.84 -4.11
N ALA A 31 3.37 -51.37 -5.22
CA ALA A 31 2.70 -51.39 -6.51
C ALA A 31 1.39 -52.19 -6.47
N GLN A 32 1.39 -53.35 -5.82
CA GLN A 32 0.20 -54.19 -5.69
C GLN A 32 -0.89 -53.52 -4.87
N CYS A 33 -0.56 -52.87 -3.75
CA CYS A 33 -1.52 -52.15 -2.92
C CYS A 33 -2.13 -50.97 -3.69
N LEU A 34 -1.31 -50.19 -4.38
CA LEU A 34 -1.77 -49.06 -5.19
C LEU A 34 -2.69 -49.51 -6.33
N LEU A 35 -2.31 -50.55 -7.06
CA LEU A 35 -3.14 -51.10 -8.14
C LEU A 35 -4.47 -51.68 -7.62
N SER A 36 -4.46 -52.28 -6.43
CA SER A 36 -5.67 -52.79 -5.79
C SER A 36 -6.66 -51.67 -5.47
N ASP A 37 -6.18 -50.54 -4.95
CA ASP A 37 -7.04 -49.39 -4.67
C ASP A 37 -7.57 -48.72 -5.94
N LEU A 38 -6.73 -48.58 -6.97
CA LEU A 38 -7.19 -48.10 -8.28
C LEU A 38 -8.22 -49.05 -8.90
N THR A 39 -8.06 -50.37 -8.69
CA THR A 39 -9.05 -51.36 -9.15
C THR A 39 -10.38 -51.17 -8.44
N ASN A 40 -10.36 -50.94 -7.12
CA ASN A 40 -11.57 -50.63 -6.37
C ASN A 40 -12.26 -49.36 -6.91
N LEU A 41 -11.48 -48.30 -7.19
CA LEU A 41 -11.99 -47.06 -7.77
C LEU A 41 -12.66 -47.27 -9.13
N TYR A 42 -12.05 -48.08 -9.99
CA TYR A 42 -12.63 -48.47 -11.28
C TYR A 42 -13.94 -49.26 -11.10
N LEU A 43 -13.95 -50.23 -10.19
CA LEU A 43 -15.12 -51.07 -9.93
C LEU A 43 -16.30 -50.34 -9.30
N GLU A 44 -16.09 -49.19 -8.63
CA GLU A 44 -17.18 -48.35 -8.13
C GLU A 44 -18.09 -47.85 -9.27
N ARG A 45 -17.52 -47.48 -10.43
CA ARG A 45 -18.25 -46.96 -11.60
C ARG A 45 -17.55 -47.32 -12.92
N PRO A 46 -17.59 -48.59 -13.36
CA PRO A 46 -16.81 -49.04 -14.52
C PRO A 46 -17.31 -48.51 -15.86
N ALA A 47 -18.52 -47.96 -15.91
CA ALA A 47 -19.11 -47.39 -17.13
C ALA A 47 -18.79 -45.89 -17.34
N GLU A 48 -18.15 -45.25 -16.35
CA GLU A 48 -17.83 -43.82 -16.39
C GLU A 48 -16.33 -43.62 -16.57
N THR A 49 -15.94 -42.73 -17.49
CA THR A 49 -14.56 -42.27 -17.59
C THR A 49 -14.28 -41.34 -16.41
N ARG A 50 -13.29 -41.70 -15.59
CA ARG A 50 -12.90 -40.95 -14.38
C ARG A 50 -11.42 -40.64 -14.41
N ALA A 51 -11.06 -39.49 -13.86
CA ALA A 51 -9.69 -39.15 -13.56
C ALA A 51 -9.36 -39.47 -12.10
N CYS A 52 -8.13 -39.91 -11.85
CA CYS A 52 -7.56 -40.05 -10.53
C CYS A 52 -6.17 -39.41 -10.54
N VAL A 53 -5.88 -38.55 -9.56
CA VAL A 53 -4.56 -37.95 -9.40
C VAL A 53 -3.86 -38.65 -8.23
N LEU A 54 -2.73 -39.28 -8.55
CA LEU A 54 -1.82 -39.81 -7.55
C LEU A 54 -0.80 -38.73 -7.18
N LEU A 55 -0.77 -38.35 -5.90
CA LEU A 55 0.26 -37.47 -5.36
C LEU A 55 1.13 -38.26 -4.39
N TRP A 56 2.44 -38.09 -4.51
CA TRP A 56 3.38 -38.58 -3.50
C TRP A 56 3.35 -37.63 -2.31
N PRO A 57 3.16 -38.12 -1.08
CA PRO A 57 3.20 -37.28 0.10
C PRO A 57 4.58 -36.64 0.26
N ASP A 58 4.63 -35.41 0.75
CA ASP A 58 5.87 -34.65 0.90
C ASP A 58 6.84 -35.25 1.94
N TRP A 59 6.30 -35.95 2.94
CA TRP A 59 7.05 -36.65 3.97
C TRP A 59 7.68 -37.97 3.49
N TRP A 60 7.26 -38.52 2.33
CA TRP A 60 7.83 -39.74 1.78
C TRP A 60 8.55 -39.52 0.47
N ARG A 61 9.82 -39.95 0.42
CA ARG A 61 10.63 -39.94 -0.80
C ARG A 61 10.87 -41.39 -1.24
N PRO A 62 9.99 -41.99 -2.05
CA PRO A 62 10.14 -43.37 -2.49
C PRO A 62 11.44 -43.56 -3.28
N SER A 63 12.05 -44.75 -3.16
CA SER A 63 13.21 -45.09 -3.96
C SER A 63 12.83 -45.23 -5.44
N VAL A 64 13.81 -45.03 -6.34
CA VAL A 64 13.61 -45.22 -7.79
C VAL A 64 13.02 -46.60 -8.12
N ARG A 65 13.42 -47.64 -7.38
CA ARG A 65 12.87 -49.00 -7.56
C ARG A 65 11.38 -49.10 -7.28
N ILE A 66 10.89 -48.37 -6.26
CA ILE A 66 9.46 -48.33 -5.92
C ILE A 66 8.70 -47.61 -7.03
N ILE A 67 9.21 -46.47 -7.49
CA ILE A 67 8.60 -45.70 -8.59
C ILE A 67 8.52 -46.54 -9.86
N ASP A 68 9.62 -47.20 -10.24
CA ASP A 68 9.66 -48.04 -11.45
C ASP A 68 8.64 -49.18 -11.40
N GLU A 69 8.50 -49.86 -10.24
CA GLU A 69 7.56 -50.97 -10.11
C GLU A 69 6.10 -50.50 -10.11
N VAL A 70 5.82 -49.34 -9.51
CA VAL A 70 4.49 -48.71 -9.57
C VAL A 70 4.13 -48.32 -10.99
N LEU A 71 5.02 -47.63 -11.70
CA LEU A 71 4.79 -47.23 -13.09
C LEU A 71 4.59 -48.44 -14.00
N LYS A 72 5.40 -49.49 -13.83
CA LYS A 72 5.24 -50.76 -14.56
C LYS A 72 3.89 -51.44 -14.27
N ALA A 73 3.41 -51.39 -13.04
CA ALA A 73 2.10 -51.93 -12.68
C ALA A 73 0.95 -51.13 -13.31
N ILE A 74 1.09 -49.80 -13.38
CA ILE A 74 0.11 -48.92 -14.05
C ILE A 74 0.10 -49.18 -15.56
N ASP A 75 1.27 -49.19 -16.22
CA ASP A 75 1.40 -49.46 -17.66
C ASP A 75 0.93 -50.86 -18.05
N GLY A 76 1.04 -51.83 -17.13
CA GLY A 76 0.58 -53.20 -17.33
C GLY A 76 -0.94 -53.38 -17.18
N ALA A 77 -1.67 -52.38 -16.68
CA ALA A 77 -3.10 -52.46 -16.42
C ALA A 77 -3.90 -51.93 -17.63
N PRO A 78 -4.60 -52.78 -18.40
CA PRO A 78 -5.25 -52.37 -19.65
C PRO A 78 -6.49 -51.48 -19.47
N TRP A 79 -6.95 -51.31 -18.23
CA TRP A 79 -8.08 -50.48 -17.84
C TRP A 79 -7.64 -49.12 -17.29
N LEU A 80 -6.33 -48.88 -17.17
CA LEU A 80 -5.74 -47.59 -16.81
C LEU A 80 -5.12 -46.95 -18.04
N GLU A 81 -5.23 -45.62 -18.12
CA GLU A 81 -4.55 -44.80 -19.10
C GLU A 81 -3.82 -43.68 -18.36
N SER A 82 -2.51 -43.59 -18.55
CA SER A 82 -1.70 -42.52 -17.98
C SER A 82 -1.73 -41.30 -18.90
N VAL A 83 -2.22 -40.18 -18.39
CA VAL A 83 -2.36 -38.93 -19.11
C VAL A 83 -1.73 -37.78 -18.33
N THR A 84 -1.36 -36.72 -19.04
CA THR A 84 -0.97 -35.46 -18.38
C THR A 84 -2.18 -34.81 -17.70
N LEU A 85 -1.94 -33.94 -16.73
CA LEU A 85 -3.01 -33.19 -16.08
C LEU A 85 -3.85 -32.38 -17.11
N GLY A 86 -3.20 -31.77 -18.11
CA GLY A 86 -3.88 -31.01 -19.16
C GLY A 86 -4.82 -31.87 -20.03
N GLU A 87 -4.40 -33.08 -20.38
CA GLU A 87 -5.23 -34.04 -21.12
C GLU A 87 -6.40 -34.54 -20.26
N CYS A 88 -6.14 -34.85 -18.98
CA CYS A 88 -7.17 -35.19 -18.00
C CYS A 88 -8.27 -34.11 -17.93
N TRP A 89 -7.88 -32.84 -17.88
CA TRP A 89 -8.80 -31.70 -17.87
C TRP A 89 -9.69 -31.60 -19.10
N ALA A 90 -9.19 -32.02 -20.27
CA ALA A 90 -9.95 -32.03 -21.51
C ALA A 90 -10.84 -33.28 -21.64
N ALA A 91 -10.40 -34.41 -21.06
CA ALA A 91 -11.04 -35.71 -21.23
C ALA A 91 -12.19 -35.99 -20.26
N VAL A 92 -12.12 -35.46 -19.03
CA VAL A 92 -13.11 -35.73 -17.97
C VAL A 92 -13.88 -34.45 -17.65
N PRO A 93 -15.21 -34.40 -17.87
CA PRO A 93 -15.99 -33.22 -17.53
C PRO A 93 -15.96 -32.96 -16.02
N PRO A 94 -15.92 -31.68 -15.59
CA PRO A 94 -15.95 -31.35 -14.18
C PRO A 94 -17.28 -31.76 -13.55
N ILE A 95 -17.23 -32.07 -12.26
CA ILE A 95 -18.47 -32.25 -11.48
C ILE A 95 -19.06 -30.85 -11.25
N GLU A 96 -20.19 -30.58 -11.88
CA GLU A 96 -20.91 -29.30 -11.75
C GLU A 96 -21.64 -29.20 -10.39
N ASP A 97 -21.97 -27.97 -10.00
CA ASP A 97 -22.78 -27.62 -8.81
C ASP A 97 -22.32 -28.24 -7.48
N THR A 98 -21.04 -28.58 -7.36
CA THR A 98 -20.46 -29.07 -6.11
C THR A 98 -19.87 -27.91 -5.30
N VAL A 99 -20.35 -27.76 -4.06
CA VAL A 99 -19.76 -26.81 -3.11
C VAL A 99 -18.43 -27.37 -2.62
N LEU A 100 -17.36 -26.66 -2.92
CA LEU A 100 -16.03 -26.97 -2.44
C LEU A 100 -15.88 -26.39 -1.03
N GLU A 101 -15.98 -27.26 -0.01
CA GLU A 101 -15.67 -26.86 1.36
C GLU A 101 -14.16 -26.73 1.50
N ILE A 102 -13.65 -25.49 1.41
CA ILE A 102 -12.27 -25.19 1.78
C ILE A 102 -12.24 -25.16 3.31
N PRO A 103 -11.47 -26.05 3.98
CA PRO A 103 -11.37 -26.04 5.43
C PRO A 103 -10.95 -24.66 5.92
N GLU A 104 -11.66 -24.13 6.91
CA GLU A 104 -11.23 -22.90 7.56
C GLU A 104 -9.97 -23.20 8.38
N LEU A 105 -8.82 -22.75 7.87
CA LEU A 105 -7.55 -22.87 8.57
C LEU A 105 -7.62 -22.01 9.84
N THR A 106 -7.62 -22.65 11.00
CA THR A 106 -7.39 -21.95 12.27
C THR A 106 -5.90 -21.61 12.32
N LEU A 107 -5.56 -20.37 11.96
CA LEU A 107 -4.20 -19.87 12.03
C LEU A 107 -3.88 -19.49 13.47
N ASP A 108 -2.81 -20.06 14.01
CA ASP A 108 -2.19 -19.56 15.24
C ASP A 108 -1.56 -18.19 14.96
N SER A 109 -1.86 -17.18 15.77
CA SER A 109 -1.29 -15.84 15.59
C SER A 109 0.23 -15.85 15.68
N ASP A 110 0.76 -16.75 16.51
CA ASP A 110 2.20 -16.89 16.74
C ASP A 110 2.81 -17.96 15.83
N GLY A 111 1.99 -18.61 15.01
CA GLY A 111 2.41 -19.66 14.08
C GLY A 111 3.35 -19.12 13.00
N TYR A 112 4.32 -19.95 12.61
CA TYR A 112 5.33 -19.65 11.61
C TYR A 112 4.79 -18.90 10.37
N PHE A 113 3.78 -19.46 9.70
CA PHE A 113 3.24 -18.89 8.46
C PHE A 113 2.45 -17.59 8.67
N THR A 114 1.94 -17.35 9.87
CA THR A 114 1.33 -16.06 10.22
C THR A 114 2.40 -14.97 10.26
N GLN A 115 3.55 -15.26 10.88
CA GLN A 115 4.70 -14.34 10.91
C GLN A 115 5.30 -14.10 9.52
N VAL A 116 5.47 -15.14 8.71
CA VAL A 116 5.88 -15.01 7.30
C VAL A 116 4.85 -14.19 6.50
N GLY A 117 3.55 -14.35 6.81
CA GLY A 117 2.47 -13.54 6.25
C GLY A 117 2.62 -12.05 6.55
N HIS A 118 3.08 -11.68 7.75
CA HIS A 118 3.38 -10.28 8.09
C HIS A 118 4.53 -9.73 7.23
N ALA A 119 5.61 -10.49 7.05
CA ALA A 119 6.71 -10.10 6.16
C ALA A 119 6.26 -9.96 4.70
N ARG A 120 5.41 -10.88 4.21
CA ARG A 120 4.81 -10.79 2.87
C ARG A 120 3.99 -9.52 2.70
N ASN A 121 3.11 -9.21 3.64
CA ASN A 121 2.30 -7.99 3.59
C ASN A 121 3.18 -6.74 3.60
N ARG A 122 4.21 -6.72 4.46
CA ARG A 122 5.15 -5.60 4.55
C ARG A 122 5.92 -5.39 3.24
N TYR A 123 6.37 -6.47 2.60
CA TYR A 123 7.00 -6.43 1.28
C TYR A 123 6.03 -5.95 0.18
N GLN A 124 4.78 -6.43 0.16
CA GLN A 124 3.78 -6.01 -0.82
C GLN A 124 3.46 -4.53 -0.71
N ASP A 125 3.30 -4.04 0.52
CA ASP A 125 3.03 -2.62 0.74
C ASP A 125 4.22 -1.75 0.30
N TYR A 126 5.46 -2.17 0.60
CA TYR A 126 6.67 -1.46 0.16
C TYR A 126 6.92 -1.50 -1.35
N SER A 127 6.75 -2.66 -1.98
CA SER A 127 6.97 -2.84 -3.43
C SER A 127 5.96 -2.08 -4.29
N GLY A 128 4.78 -1.77 -3.77
CA GLY A 128 3.81 -0.87 -4.43
C GLY A 128 4.21 0.62 -4.39
N ILE A 129 5.11 0.99 -3.49
CA ILE A 129 5.53 2.38 -3.23
C ILE A 129 6.83 2.71 -4.00
N ALA A 130 7.76 1.78 -4.04
CA ALA A 130 9.02 1.93 -4.77
C ALA A 130 8.84 1.66 -6.27
N LEU A 131 9.51 2.43 -7.13
CA LEU A 131 9.55 2.13 -8.56
C LEU A 131 10.35 0.84 -8.88
N THR A 132 10.10 0.25 -10.05
CA THR A 132 10.60 -1.08 -10.46
C THR A 132 12.13 -1.19 -10.56
N ASP A 133 12.85 -0.06 -10.59
CA ASP A 133 14.31 0.01 -10.63
C ASP A 133 14.98 0.00 -9.24
N ASN A 134 14.21 -0.20 -8.16
CA ASN A 134 14.73 -0.29 -6.81
C ASN A 134 15.68 -1.50 -6.62
N PRO A 135 16.97 -1.28 -6.29
CA PRO A 135 17.97 -2.34 -6.16
C PRO A 135 17.76 -3.27 -4.95
N VAL A 136 16.91 -2.90 -3.99
CA VAL A 136 16.65 -3.65 -2.75
C VAL A 136 15.56 -4.71 -2.94
N LEU A 137 14.62 -4.51 -3.88
CA LEU A 137 13.49 -5.41 -4.10
C LEU A 137 13.92 -6.87 -4.37
N PRO A 138 14.91 -7.17 -5.24
CA PRO A 138 15.28 -8.56 -5.51
C PRO A 138 15.82 -9.31 -4.27
N SER A 139 16.51 -8.62 -3.36
CA SER A 139 16.97 -9.25 -2.11
C SER A 139 15.83 -9.52 -1.13
N LEU A 140 14.87 -8.59 -1.02
CA LEU A 140 13.68 -8.76 -0.19
C LEU A 140 12.83 -9.93 -0.69
N GLU A 141 12.56 -9.97 -1.99
CA GLU A 141 11.78 -11.05 -2.63
C GLU A 141 12.44 -12.41 -2.41
N ARG A 142 13.76 -12.50 -2.59
CA ARG A 142 14.50 -13.75 -2.32
C ARG A 142 14.38 -14.19 -0.87
N ASN A 143 14.59 -13.28 0.09
CA ASN A 143 14.48 -13.61 1.51
C ASN A 143 13.05 -14.05 1.87
N LEU A 144 12.05 -13.35 1.30
CA LEU A 144 10.64 -13.71 1.46
C LEU A 144 10.39 -15.13 0.93
N PHE A 145 10.79 -15.45 -0.31
CA PHE A 145 10.60 -16.80 -0.87
C PHE A 145 11.33 -17.89 -0.08
N ILE A 146 12.51 -17.59 0.46
CA ILE A 146 13.20 -18.52 1.36
C ILE A 146 12.34 -18.74 2.61
N SER A 147 11.84 -17.68 3.25
CA SER A 147 10.99 -17.77 4.45
C SER A 147 9.62 -18.43 4.19
N GLU A 148 9.14 -18.47 2.95
CA GLU A 148 7.87 -19.12 2.62
C GLU A 148 8.00 -20.64 2.43
N SER A 149 9.22 -21.17 2.48
CA SER A 149 9.48 -22.60 2.32
C SER A 149 8.85 -23.41 3.46
N LYS A 150 8.07 -24.44 3.10
CA LYS A 150 7.52 -25.40 4.05
C LYS A 150 8.60 -26.17 4.83
N LEU A 151 9.83 -26.26 4.28
CA LEU A 151 10.94 -26.98 4.92
C LEU A 151 11.26 -26.46 6.33
N TRP A 152 10.97 -25.20 6.62
CA TRP A 152 11.21 -24.60 7.93
C TRP A 152 10.23 -25.07 9.02
N GLN A 153 9.06 -25.56 8.63
CA GLN A 153 8.05 -26.06 9.58
C GLN A 153 8.51 -27.35 10.27
N ASP A 154 9.24 -28.20 9.55
CA ASP A 154 9.69 -29.50 10.06
C ASP A 154 11.01 -29.39 10.85
N ASP A 155 11.93 -28.53 10.39
CA ASP A 155 13.20 -28.24 11.07
C ASP A 155 13.68 -26.81 10.72
N GLY A 156 14.10 -26.06 11.73
CA GLY A 156 14.73 -24.75 11.53
C GLY A 156 13.78 -23.55 11.43
N GLU A 157 12.58 -23.61 12.03
CA GLU A 157 11.61 -22.52 12.09
C GLU A 157 12.26 -21.16 12.39
N ALA A 158 13.09 -21.10 13.42
CA ALA A 158 13.81 -19.89 13.82
C ALA A 158 14.66 -19.29 12.68
N ARG A 159 15.35 -20.13 11.90
CA ARG A 159 16.14 -19.67 10.74
C ARG A 159 15.24 -19.18 9.60
N GLY A 160 14.10 -19.84 9.39
CA GLY A 160 13.09 -19.37 8.45
C GLY A 160 12.56 -17.99 8.84
N LEU A 161 12.31 -17.76 10.13
CA LEU A 161 11.85 -16.49 10.66
C LEU A 161 12.93 -15.39 10.59
N GLU A 162 14.22 -15.73 10.71
CA GLU A 162 15.31 -14.76 10.48
C GLU A 162 15.24 -14.14 9.07
N TYR A 163 14.86 -14.90 8.03
CA TYR A 163 14.67 -14.34 6.69
C TYR A 163 13.42 -13.45 6.60
N ALA A 164 12.33 -13.83 7.25
CA ALA A 164 11.11 -13.01 7.30
C ALA A 164 11.36 -11.68 8.05
N GLU A 165 12.06 -11.74 9.18
CA GLU A 165 12.45 -10.58 9.98
C GLU A 165 13.45 -9.68 9.21
N ALA A 166 14.37 -10.27 8.44
CA ALA A 166 15.27 -9.51 7.57
C ALA A 166 14.49 -8.71 6.51
N VAL A 167 13.37 -9.24 5.99
CA VAL A 167 12.50 -8.50 5.07
C VAL A 167 11.85 -7.31 5.77
N ILE A 168 11.25 -7.53 6.95
CA ILE A 168 10.58 -6.47 7.72
C ILE A 168 11.57 -5.37 8.09
N SER A 169 12.70 -5.73 8.70
CA SER A 169 13.71 -4.77 9.15
C SER A 169 14.31 -3.97 8.00
N THR A 170 14.64 -4.62 6.88
CA THR A 170 15.17 -3.91 5.69
C THR A 170 14.13 -2.94 5.12
N VAL A 171 12.85 -3.34 5.04
CA VAL A 171 11.78 -2.43 4.59
C VAL A 171 11.64 -1.24 5.54
N ASP A 172 11.65 -1.47 6.85
CA ASP A 172 11.53 -0.41 7.85
C ASP A 172 12.72 0.56 7.79
N GLU A 173 13.94 0.04 7.59
CA GLU A 173 15.14 0.84 7.39
C GLU A 173 15.08 1.70 6.12
N GLU A 174 14.57 1.16 5.00
CA GLU A 174 14.39 1.93 3.77
C GLU A 174 13.32 3.01 3.92
N LEU A 175 12.18 2.70 4.56
CA LEU A 175 11.10 3.66 4.79
C LEU A 175 11.51 4.77 5.76
N ALA A 176 12.33 4.47 6.76
CA ALA A 176 12.85 5.46 7.72
C ALA A 176 13.76 6.52 7.07
N LYS A 177 14.24 6.29 5.84
CA LYS A 177 15.01 7.29 5.07
C LYS A 177 14.13 8.37 4.45
N VAL A 178 12.81 8.17 4.44
CA VAL A 178 11.84 9.11 3.89
C VAL A 178 11.24 9.94 5.02
N GLY A 179 11.20 11.26 4.87
CA GLY A 179 10.67 12.11 5.92
C GLY A 179 10.44 13.55 5.49
N ILE A 180 9.67 14.27 6.29
CA ILE A 180 9.43 15.70 6.13
C ILE A 180 10.22 16.42 7.23
N PRO A 181 11.29 17.17 6.90
CA PRO A 181 12.06 17.88 7.90
C PRO A 181 11.20 18.88 8.69
N PRO A 182 11.45 19.06 9.99
CA PRO A 182 10.71 20.03 10.78
C PRO A 182 11.01 21.44 10.27
N ILE A 183 9.94 22.19 9.99
CA ILE A 183 10.03 23.62 9.68
C ILE A 183 9.53 24.46 10.85
N GLY A 184 10.06 25.67 10.96
CA GLY A 184 9.61 26.64 11.96
C GLY A 184 8.18 27.13 11.73
N SER A 185 7.70 28.04 12.57
CA SER A 185 6.38 28.65 12.40
C SER A 185 6.32 29.53 11.15
N VAL A 186 5.27 29.39 10.35
CA VAL A 186 5.04 30.20 9.15
C VAL A 186 4.05 31.32 9.48
N THR A 187 4.33 32.55 9.04
CA THR A 187 3.43 33.70 9.23
C THR A 187 2.80 34.11 7.90
N LEU A 188 1.47 34.09 7.84
CA LEU A 188 0.71 34.55 6.68
C LEU A 188 0.38 36.03 6.81
N ALA A 189 0.97 36.84 5.93
CA ALA A 189 0.75 38.29 5.87
C ALA A 189 -0.56 38.67 5.16
N GLY A 190 -1.20 37.74 4.45
CA GLY A 190 -2.42 37.97 3.66
C GLY A 190 -3.44 36.83 3.79
N GLU A 191 -4.55 36.95 3.07
CA GLU A 191 -5.59 35.91 3.02
C GLU A 191 -5.18 34.72 2.15
N LYS A 192 -4.32 34.93 1.14
CA LYS A 192 -3.75 33.87 0.29
C LYS A 192 -2.23 33.88 0.41
N ALA A 193 -1.63 32.70 0.45
CA ALA A 193 -0.18 32.53 0.46
C ALA A 193 0.20 31.12 -0.02
N GLU A 194 1.47 30.95 -0.37
CA GLU A 194 2.07 29.64 -0.63
C GLU A 194 2.94 29.27 0.57
N VAL A 195 2.76 28.04 1.08
CA VAL A 195 3.57 27.51 2.17
C VAL A 195 4.60 26.55 1.56
N PRO A 196 5.89 26.93 1.52
CA PRO A 196 6.94 26.03 1.06
C PRO A 196 7.28 25.02 2.16
N PHE A 197 7.48 23.77 1.77
CA PHE A 197 8.10 22.74 2.60
C PHE A 197 8.90 21.78 1.71
N SER A 198 9.79 21.01 2.33
CA SER A 198 10.53 19.96 1.62
C SER A 198 10.20 18.58 2.15
N VAL A 199 10.34 17.59 1.27
CA VAL A 199 10.28 16.17 1.59
C VAL A 199 11.63 15.57 1.21
N ILE A 200 12.25 14.85 2.13
CA ILE A 200 13.50 14.15 1.88
C ILE A 200 13.18 12.70 1.55
N ASN A 201 13.63 12.25 0.39
CA ASN A 201 13.77 10.85 0.05
C ASN A 201 15.26 10.46 0.17
N GLY A 202 15.65 9.88 1.31
CA GLY A 202 17.02 9.44 1.55
C GLY A 202 17.40 8.12 0.86
N THR A 203 16.51 7.54 0.07
CA THR A 203 16.77 6.31 -0.70
C THR A 203 17.50 6.64 -2.01
N SER A 204 17.95 5.60 -2.73
CA SER A 204 18.64 5.75 -4.02
C SER A 204 17.71 5.61 -5.23
N TYR A 205 16.40 5.58 -5.03
CA TYR A 205 15.39 5.32 -6.06
C TYR A 205 14.17 6.21 -5.83
N ASP A 206 13.31 6.32 -6.84
CA ASP A 206 12.11 7.16 -6.77
C ASP A 206 10.99 6.49 -5.99
N ILE A 207 10.20 7.29 -5.27
CA ILE A 207 9.09 6.83 -4.42
C ILE A 207 7.79 7.46 -4.87
N LYS A 208 6.76 6.63 -5.11
CA LYS A 208 5.41 7.10 -5.39
C LYS A 208 4.64 7.28 -4.09
N ALA A 209 4.12 8.48 -3.85
CA ALA A 209 3.37 8.80 -2.64
C ALA A 209 2.28 9.84 -2.91
N VAL A 210 1.46 10.09 -1.90
CA VAL A 210 0.43 11.11 -1.85
C VAL A 210 0.74 12.04 -0.69
N LEU A 211 0.78 13.33 -0.95
CA LEU A 211 0.80 14.36 0.08
C LEU A 211 -0.63 14.74 0.40
N SER A 212 -1.08 14.54 1.64
CA SER A 212 -2.38 15.00 2.12
C SER A 212 -2.24 16.16 3.10
N PHE A 213 -3.17 17.09 2.99
CA PHE A 213 -3.14 18.38 3.66
C PHE A 213 -4.38 18.54 4.52
N SER A 214 -4.21 18.90 5.79
CA SER A 214 -5.34 19.20 6.67
C SER A 214 -5.07 20.41 7.55
N SER A 215 -6.13 21.16 7.87
CA SER A 215 -6.02 22.32 8.75
C SER A 215 -7.33 22.63 9.47
N ASN A 216 -7.21 23.23 10.66
CA ASN A 216 -8.36 23.72 11.43
C ASN A 216 -8.76 25.18 11.09
N GLY A 217 -8.03 25.84 10.18
CA GLY A 217 -8.23 27.25 9.84
C GLY A 217 -7.70 27.71 8.49
N LEU A 218 -7.11 26.81 7.68
CA LEU A 218 -6.74 27.04 6.29
C LEU A 218 -7.67 26.25 5.35
N SER A 219 -7.86 26.74 4.13
CA SER A 219 -8.42 25.98 3.01
C SER A 219 -7.42 25.84 1.88
N PHE A 220 -7.56 24.77 1.11
CA PHE A 220 -6.65 24.41 0.00
C PHE A 220 -7.41 24.55 -1.33
N PRO A 221 -7.24 25.67 -2.06
CA PRO A 221 -8.01 25.95 -3.28
C PRO A 221 -7.74 24.96 -4.43
N GLU A 222 -6.57 24.30 -4.42
CA GLU A 222 -6.16 23.33 -5.45
C GLU A 222 -6.43 21.87 -5.05
N GLY A 223 -7.07 21.65 -3.89
CA GLY A 223 -7.31 20.33 -3.32
C GLY A 223 -6.46 20.06 -2.07
N ASP A 224 -6.88 19.07 -1.30
CA ASP A 224 -6.25 18.64 -0.05
C ASP A 224 -5.32 17.42 -0.23
N SER A 225 -5.06 17.02 -1.48
CA SER A 225 -4.18 15.90 -1.81
C SER A 225 -3.41 16.16 -3.10
N LEU A 226 -2.18 15.66 -3.17
CA LEU A 226 -1.30 15.75 -4.34
C LEU A 226 -0.53 14.44 -4.54
N ASP A 227 -0.74 13.79 -5.68
CA ASP A 227 0.09 12.65 -6.12
C ASP A 227 1.50 13.13 -6.48
N VAL A 228 2.53 12.51 -5.90
CA VAL A 228 3.92 12.90 -6.10
C VAL A 228 4.83 11.70 -6.37
N ILE A 229 5.87 11.96 -7.15
CA ILE A 229 7.03 11.08 -7.28
C ILE A 229 8.19 11.81 -6.59
N LEU A 230 8.72 11.22 -5.53
CA LEU A 230 9.83 11.76 -4.77
C LEU A 230 11.15 11.24 -5.36
N GLU A 231 11.91 12.12 -5.99
CA GLU A 231 13.26 11.82 -6.46
C GLU A 231 14.23 11.71 -5.28
N PRO A 232 15.36 10.99 -5.39
CA PRO A 232 16.39 10.95 -4.35
C PRO A 232 16.81 12.35 -3.89
N LYS A 233 17.02 12.49 -2.58
CA LYS A 233 17.36 13.71 -1.82
C LYS A 233 16.15 14.60 -1.56
N GLU A 234 16.31 15.91 -1.68
CA GLU A 234 15.32 16.91 -1.26
C GLU A 234 14.38 17.27 -2.41
N ASN A 235 13.08 17.18 -2.15
CA ASN A 235 11.99 17.56 -3.05
C ASN A 235 11.27 18.76 -2.45
N LEU A 236 11.14 19.86 -3.19
CA LEU A 236 10.52 21.09 -2.72
C LEU A 236 9.09 21.19 -3.25
N PHE A 237 8.15 21.50 -2.35
CA PHE A 237 6.74 21.68 -2.66
C PHE A 237 6.24 23.03 -2.14
N GLU A 238 5.35 23.66 -2.90
CA GLU A 238 4.67 24.90 -2.52
C GLU A 238 3.17 24.63 -2.56
N VAL A 239 2.51 24.74 -1.41
CA VAL A 239 1.07 24.50 -1.32
C VAL A 239 0.35 25.84 -1.18
N PRO A 240 -0.55 26.19 -2.12
CA PRO A 240 -1.39 27.36 -1.98
C PRO A 240 -2.41 27.14 -0.86
N VAL A 241 -2.48 28.10 0.06
CA VAL A 241 -3.40 28.08 1.20
C VAL A 241 -4.15 29.40 1.32
N GLU A 242 -5.39 29.32 1.82
CA GLU A 242 -6.20 30.48 2.15
C GLU A 242 -6.58 30.48 3.63
N ALA A 243 -6.37 31.61 4.31
CA ALA A 243 -6.64 31.76 5.74
C ALA A 243 -8.11 32.10 6.02
N ASN A 244 -8.84 31.17 6.62
CA ASN A 244 -10.26 31.34 6.96
C ASN A 244 -10.50 31.83 8.40
N LYS A 245 -9.49 31.68 9.28
CA LYS A 245 -9.55 32.12 10.68
C LYS A 245 -8.39 33.05 10.99
N LYS A 246 -8.53 33.85 12.05
CA LYS A 246 -7.45 34.68 12.60
C LYS A 246 -6.75 33.95 13.75
N GLY A 247 -5.45 34.19 13.93
CA GLY A 247 -4.67 33.65 15.03
C GLY A 247 -3.85 32.42 14.64
N ARG A 248 -3.54 31.58 15.63
CA ARG A 248 -2.76 30.36 15.43
C ARG A 248 -3.64 29.25 14.86
N VAL A 249 -3.26 28.74 13.71
CA VAL A 249 -3.89 27.59 13.05
C VAL A 249 -2.85 26.48 12.89
N ARG A 250 -3.31 25.24 12.86
CA ARG A 250 -2.46 24.06 12.63
C ARG A 250 -2.59 23.66 11.18
N PHE A 251 -1.47 23.48 10.49
CA PHE A 251 -1.39 22.92 9.16
C PHE A 251 -0.64 21.60 9.26
N THR A 252 -1.32 20.49 8.99
CA THR A 252 -0.75 19.15 9.05
C THR A 252 -0.52 18.68 7.62
N VAL A 253 0.72 18.30 7.32
CA VAL A 253 1.12 17.65 6.07
C VAL A 253 1.41 16.19 6.39
N ARG A 254 0.76 15.28 5.69
CA ARG A 254 1.01 13.85 5.80
C ARG A 254 1.48 13.32 4.45
N LEU A 255 2.60 12.60 4.48
CA LEU A 255 3.09 11.83 3.35
C LEU A 255 2.62 10.41 3.53
N GLU A 256 1.75 9.94 2.66
CA GLU A 256 1.14 8.63 2.74
C GLU A 256 1.06 7.94 1.39
N THR A 257 0.68 6.69 1.44
CA THR A 257 0.46 5.80 0.30
C THR A 257 -0.87 5.10 0.56
N ASP A 258 -1.33 4.25 -0.36
CA ASP A 258 -2.63 3.56 -0.20
C ASP A 258 -2.77 2.80 1.13
N ARG A 259 -1.64 2.38 1.74
CA ARG A 259 -1.63 1.50 2.93
C ARG A 259 -0.69 1.96 4.05
N ILE A 260 0.32 2.79 3.76
CA ILE A 260 1.35 3.18 4.73
C ILE A 260 1.42 4.71 4.83
N VAL A 261 1.41 5.22 6.06
CA VAL A 261 1.83 6.60 6.35
C VAL A 261 3.35 6.62 6.49
N LEU A 262 4.01 7.37 5.61
CA LEU A 262 5.47 7.47 5.56
C LEU A 262 5.99 8.53 6.53
N ALA A 263 5.33 9.68 6.60
CA ALA A 263 5.71 10.78 7.49
C ALA A 263 4.54 11.73 7.78
N GLU A 264 4.60 12.45 8.89
CA GLU A 264 3.63 13.47 9.27
C GLU A 264 4.34 14.67 9.90
N LEU A 265 3.93 15.88 9.51
CA LEU A 265 4.48 17.13 10.03
C LEU A 265 3.36 18.11 10.38
N ASP A 266 3.40 18.61 11.62
CA ASP A 266 2.54 19.68 12.12
C ASP A 266 3.25 21.03 12.05
N ILE A 267 2.74 21.92 11.20
CA ILE A 267 3.26 23.27 10.99
C ILE A 267 2.34 24.27 11.71
N PRO A 268 2.83 25.01 12.73
CA PRO A 268 2.06 26.09 13.32
C PRO A 268 2.07 27.30 12.39
N VAL A 269 0.88 27.72 11.96
CA VAL A 269 0.72 28.86 11.05
C VAL A 269 0.05 30.02 11.78
N GLN A 270 0.69 31.19 11.73
CA GLN A 270 0.18 32.42 12.31
C GLN A 270 -0.55 33.22 11.21
N THR A 271 -1.84 33.48 11.40
CA THR A 271 -2.66 34.24 10.43
C THR A 271 -2.98 35.63 10.95
N SER A 272 -2.71 36.67 10.15
CA SER A 272 -3.13 38.04 10.43
C SER A 272 -3.95 38.60 9.27
N ARG A 273 -5.25 38.87 9.47
CA ARG A 273 -5.99 39.72 8.54
C ARG A 273 -5.63 41.18 8.82
N PHE A 274 -5.07 41.86 7.83
CA PHE A 274 -5.07 43.32 7.82
C PHE A 274 -6.53 43.79 7.93
N ASN A 275 -6.82 44.61 8.94
CA ASN A 275 -8.16 45.14 9.11
C ASN A 275 -8.40 46.15 7.98
N THR A 276 -9.10 45.77 6.91
CA THR A 276 -9.49 46.70 5.83
C THR A 276 -10.23 47.92 6.40
N PHE A 277 -10.92 47.76 7.53
CA PHE A 277 -11.48 48.88 8.27
C PHE A 277 -10.43 49.89 8.74
N ALA A 278 -9.23 49.48 9.16
CA ALA A 278 -8.17 50.42 9.54
C ALA A 278 -7.70 51.23 8.32
N ILE A 279 -7.60 50.62 7.14
CA ILE A 279 -7.24 51.30 5.89
C ILE A 279 -8.36 52.26 5.46
N ILE A 280 -9.63 51.83 5.52
CA ILE A 280 -10.79 52.68 5.21
C ILE A 280 -10.92 53.84 6.21
N LEU A 281 -10.65 53.59 7.49
CA LEU A 281 -10.79 54.58 8.56
C LEU A 281 -9.65 55.60 8.49
N VAL A 282 -8.41 55.18 8.24
CA VAL A 282 -7.28 56.07 7.98
C VAL A 282 -7.47 56.84 6.66
N GLY A 283 -7.88 56.17 5.59
CA GLY A 283 -8.17 56.80 4.30
C GLY A 283 -9.32 57.81 4.39
N GLY A 284 -10.37 57.47 5.13
CA GLY A 284 -11.49 58.35 5.43
C GLY A 284 -11.07 59.56 6.26
N LEU A 285 -10.24 59.37 7.29
CA LEU A 285 -9.72 60.47 8.12
C LEU A 285 -8.84 61.42 7.32
N LEU A 286 -7.96 60.89 6.47
CA LEU A 286 -7.11 61.67 5.57
C LEU A 286 -7.95 62.44 4.54
N GLY A 287 -8.98 61.82 3.97
CA GLY A 287 -9.93 62.49 3.07
C GLY A 287 -10.69 63.64 3.74
N LEU A 288 -11.10 63.46 4.99
CA LEU A 288 -11.83 64.48 5.76
C LEU A 288 -10.92 65.67 6.13
N ILE A 289 -9.67 65.41 6.49
CA ILE A 289 -8.66 66.45 6.72
C ILE A 289 -8.40 67.25 5.44
N ALA A 290 -8.25 66.59 4.29
CA ALA A 290 -8.07 67.25 3.00
C ALA A 290 -9.28 68.14 2.63
N LEU A 291 -10.51 67.65 2.88
CA LEU A 291 -11.73 68.42 2.65
C LEU A 291 -11.81 69.68 3.54
N ILE A 292 -11.49 69.55 4.83
CA ILE A 292 -11.47 70.70 5.76
C ILE A 292 -10.43 71.74 5.33
N GLN A 293 -9.25 71.30 4.90
CA GLN A 293 -8.20 72.21 4.42
C GLN A 293 -8.62 72.92 3.13
N ALA A 294 -9.25 72.21 2.19
CA ALA A 294 -9.80 72.80 0.97
C ALA A 294 -10.89 73.84 1.28
N LEU A 295 -11.81 73.53 2.21
CA LEU A 295 -12.87 74.45 2.66
C LEU A 295 -12.30 75.68 3.39
N LYS A 296 -11.27 75.52 4.23
CA LYS A 296 -10.57 76.65 4.89
C LYS A 296 -9.83 77.53 3.90
N ILE A 297 -9.23 76.97 2.86
CA ILE A 297 -8.56 77.73 1.80
C ILE A 297 -9.59 78.49 0.96
N ALA A 298 -10.73 77.87 0.65
CA ALA A 298 -11.83 78.51 -0.08
C ALA A 298 -12.51 79.63 0.73
N SER A 299 -12.68 79.46 2.05
CA SER A 299 -13.27 80.49 2.92
C SER A 299 -12.32 81.67 3.16
N ARG A 300 -11.00 81.44 3.25
CA ARG A 300 -9.99 82.50 3.28
C ARG A 300 -9.95 83.33 2.01
N ARG A 301 -10.27 82.75 0.84
CA ARG A 301 -10.43 83.49 -0.42
C ARG A 301 -11.69 84.37 -0.46
N LYS A 302 -12.76 84.05 0.30
CA LYS A 302 -13.97 84.89 0.40
C LYS A 302 -13.80 86.09 1.36
N VAL A 303 -12.99 85.96 2.42
CA VAL A 303 -12.76 87.06 3.39
C VAL A 303 -11.82 88.15 2.85
N GLY A 304 -11.03 87.86 1.81
CA GLY A 304 -10.20 88.86 1.11
C GLY A 304 -10.98 89.86 0.23
N LYS A 305 -12.30 89.70 0.04
CA LYS A 305 -13.11 90.58 -0.83
C LYS A 305 -13.83 91.73 -0.11
N HIS A 306 -13.86 91.77 1.22
CA HIS A 306 -14.55 92.84 1.98
C HIS A 306 -13.65 93.96 2.51
N LYS A 307 -12.34 93.93 2.28
CA LYS A 307 -11.40 94.98 2.75
C LYS A 307 -10.90 95.92 1.64
N LYS A 308 -11.64 96.04 0.52
CA LYS A 308 -11.27 96.90 -0.62
C LYS A 308 -12.31 98.00 -0.95
N HIS A 309 -13.16 98.36 0.01
CA HIS A 309 -14.18 99.43 -0.18
C HIS A 309 -14.08 100.61 0.81
N GLN A 310 -13.02 100.69 1.61
CA GLN A 310 -12.70 101.86 2.43
C GLN A 310 -11.31 102.35 2.05
N LEU A 311 -11.19 103.07 0.93
CA LEU A 311 -10.03 103.89 0.54
C LEU A 311 -10.33 104.78 -0.69
N SER A 312 -11.60 105.14 -0.93
CA SER A 312 -12.02 105.97 -2.09
C SER A 312 -12.88 107.19 -1.70
N GLU A 313 -12.70 107.73 -0.51
CA GLU A 313 -13.19 109.08 -0.17
C GLU A 313 -12.09 109.83 0.60
N ALA A 314 -11.05 110.20 -0.14
CA ALA A 314 -10.08 111.22 0.24
C ALA A 314 -9.41 111.70 -1.06
N ASN A 315 -10.17 112.50 -1.82
CA ASN A 315 -9.77 113.59 -2.73
C ASN A 315 -10.94 113.95 -3.64
#